data_AF-A0AAP4CYR8-F1
#
_entry.id   AF-A0AAP4CYR8-F1
#
_cell.length_a   1.000
_cell.length_b   1.000
_cell.length_c   1.000
_cell.angle_alpha   90.00
_cell.angle_beta   90.00
_cell.angle_gamma   90.00
#
_symmetry.space_group_name_H-M   'P 1'
#
loop_
_entity.id
_entity.type
_entity.pdbx_description
1 polymer ?
#
loop_
_entity_poly.entity_id
_entity_poly.type
_entity_poly.pdbx_seq_one_letter_code
_entity_poly.pdbx_strand_id
1 'polypeptide(L)'
;MKINFDEKALQKLVQPAMDEMAKGYNRDFESLARQYRGKPVEQIKPALQRIFKKRGGKISDPELSDYAQQISDGVKIIFRS
;
A
#
# COMPACT_ATOMS: atom_id res chain seq x y z
N MET A 1 -9.33 38.59 -1.65
CA MET A 1 -9.48 37.61 -2.74
C MET A 1 -9.91 36.29 -2.10
N LYS A 2 -11.12 35.77 -2.38
CA LYS A 2 -11.58 34.46 -1.88
C LYS A 2 -11.35 33.45 -3.00
N ILE A 3 -10.34 32.60 -2.85
CA ILE A 3 -10.10 31.50 -3.80
C ILE A 3 -11.11 30.40 -3.45
N ASN A 4 -12.14 30.23 -4.27
CA ASN A 4 -13.03 29.08 -4.20
C ASN A 4 -12.31 27.92 -4.89
N PHE A 5 -11.70 27.02 -4.11
CA PHE A 5 -11.09 25.81 -4.63
C PHE A 5 -12.21 24.85 -5.08
N ASP A 6 -12.26 24.52 -6.37
CA ASP A 6 -13.15 23.49 -6.89
C ASP A 6 -12.55 22.11 -6.56
N GLU A 7 -13.07 21.49 -5.50
CA GLU A 7 -12.64 20.17 -5.03
C GLU A 7 -12.68 19.10 -6.13
N LYS A 8 -13.60 19.21 -7.11
CA LYS A 8 -13.68 18.25 -8.23
C LYS A 8 -12.55 18.43 -9.22
N ALA A 9 -12.09 19.66 -9.45
CA ALA A 9 -10.93 19.92 -10.28
C ALA A 9 -9.65 19.41 -9.61
N LEU A 10 -9.52 19.62 -8.30
CA LEU A 10 -8.43 19.07 -7.49
C LEU A 10 -8.41 17.54 -7.51
N GLN A 11 -9.55 16.88 -7.30
CA GLN A 11 -9.69 15.42 -7.36
C GLN A 11 -9.25 14.86 -8.71
N LYS A 12 -9.70 15.44 -9.83
CA LYS A 12 -9.30 15.00 -11.18
C LYS A 12 -7.81 15.12 -11.44
N LEU A 13 -7.14 16.10 -10.83
CA LEU A 13 -5.70 16.28 -10.98
C LEU A 13 -4.89 15.28 -10.16
N VAL A 14 -5.41 14.81 -9.02
CA VAL A 14 -4.72 13.83 -8.16
C VAL A 14 -5.06 12.38 -8.49
N GLN A 15 -6.19 12.11 -9.14
CA GLN A 15 -6.62 10.74 -9.48
C GLN A 15 -5.55 9.93 -10.24
N PRO A 16 -4.86 10.46 -11.28
CA PRO A 16 -3.82 9.71 -11.97
C PRO A 16 -2.65 9.33 -11.05
N ALA A 17 -2.26 10.23 -10.14
CA ALA A 17 -1.19 9.97 -9.17
C ALA A 17 -1.60 8.92 -8.13
N MET A 18 -2.87 8.92 -7.71
CA MET A 18 -3.42 7.88 -6.83
C MET A 18 -3.46 6.51 -7.53
N ASP A 19 -3.89 6.47 -8.79
CA ASP A 19 -3.91 5.26 -9.61
C ASP A 19 -2.49 4.66 -9.78
N GLU A 20 -1.49 5.51 -10.06
CA GLU A 20 -0.10 5.09 -10.15
C GLU A 20 0.44 4.55 -8.82
N MET A 21 0.09 5.22 -7.71
CA MET A 21 0.46 4.77 -6.37
C MET A 21 -0.15 3.41 -6.06
N ALA A 22 -1.44 3.21 -6.33
CA ALA A 22 -2.16 1.96 -6.13
C ALA A 22 -1.57 0.82 -6.97
N LYS A 23 -1.30 1.05 -8.27
CA LYS A 23 -0.61 0.08 -9.14
C LYS A 23 0.77 -0.29 -8.60
N GLY A 24 1.51 0.70 -8.08
CA GLY A 24 2.79 0.48 -7.46
C GLY A 24 2.71 -0.41 -6.21
N TYR A 25 1.77 -0.13 -5.30
CA TYR A 25 1.54 -0.96 -4.13
C TYR A 25 1.15 -2.38 -4.52
N ASN A 26 0.24 -2.56 -5.49
CA ASN A 26 -0.15 -3.88 -5.98
C ASN A 26 1.06 -4.69 -6.46
N ARG A 27 1.95 -4.08 -7.26
CA ARG A 27 3.15 -4.77 -7.76
C ARG A 27 4.09 -5.21 -6.63
N ASP A 28 4.31 -4.34 -5.64
CA ASP A 28 5.22 -4.64 -4.54
C ASP A 28 4.64 -5.70 -3.60
N PHE A 29 3.34 -5.63 -3.30
CA PHE A 29 2.63 -6.63 -2.50
C PHE A 29 2.56 -7.98 -3.19
N GLU A 30 2.30 -8.03 -4.50
CA GLU A 30 2.37 -9.29 -5.26
C GLU A 30 3.78 -9.89 -5.23
N SER A 31 4.83 -9.06 -5.30
CA SER A 31 6.20 -9.53 -5.13
C SER A 31 6.46 -10.07 -3.74
N LEU A 32 5.95 -9.41 -2.70
CA LEU A 32 6.11 -9.85 -1.32
C LEU A 32 5.37 -11.17 -1.06
N ALA A 33 4.13 -11.29 -1.56
CA ALA A 33 3.34 -12.51 -1.49
C ALA A 33 4.04 -13.70 -2.16
N ARG A 34 4.67 -13.51 -3.33
CA ARG A 34 5.44 -14.59 -3.97
C ARG A 34 6.63 -15.06 -3.14
N GLN A 35 7.28 -14.18 -2.38
CA GLN A 35 8.48 -14.48 -1.60
C GLN A 35 8.18 -15.00 -0.20
N TYR A 36 7.10 -14.51 0.41
CA TYR A 36 6.82 -14.66 1.84
C TYR A 36 5.54 -15.43 2.16
N ARG A 37 4.77 -15.89 1.17
CA ARG A 37 3.61 -16.75 1.42
C ARG A 37 4.01 -17.98 2.24
N GLY A 38 3.24 -18.25 3.30
CA GLY A 38 3.50 -19.32 4.27
C GLY A 38 4.67 -19.06 5.23
N LYS A 39 5.28 -17.87 5.21
CA LYS A 39 6.33 -17.49 6.17
C LYS A 39 5.71 -16.85 7.43
N PRO A 40 6.39 -16.94 8.59
CA PRO A 40 5.92 -16.29 9.81
C PRO A 40 5.80 -14.77 9.67
N VAL A 41 4.75 -14.19 10.24
CA VAL A 41 4.46 -12.73 10.26
C VAL A 41 5.68 -11.89 10.63
N GLU A 42 6.45 -12.31 11.63
CA GLU A 42 7.65 -11.60 12.10
C GLU A 42 8.76 -11.48 11.03
N GLN A 43 8.81 -12.39 10.06
CA GLN A 43 9.75 -12.28 8.92
C GLN A 43 9.22 -11.35 7.81
N ILE A 44 7.90 -11.18 7.74
CA ILE A 44 7.21 -10.40 6.71
C ILE A 44 7.19 -8.91 7.08
N LYS A 45 6.94 -8.61 8.37
CA LYS A 45 6.85 -7.24 8.93
C LYS A 45 7.98 -6.31 8.47
N PRO A 46 9.28 -6.65 8.59
CA PRO A 46 10.36 -5.74 8.18
C PRO A 46 10.39 -5.48 6.67
N ALA A 47 10.02 -6.48 5.86
CA ALA A 47 9.98 -6.36 4.41
C ALA A 47 8.79 -5.48 3.96
N LEU A 48 7.63 -5.66 4.60
CA LEU A 48 6.45 -4.85 4.40
C LEU A 48 6.69 -3.38 4.80
N GLN A 49 7.31 -3.14 5.96
CA GLN A 49 7.62 -1.80 6.45
C GLN A 49 8.51 -1.02 5.46
N ARG A 50 9.45 -1.72 4.81
CA ARG A 50 10.34 -1.15 3.79
C ARG A 50 9.57 -0.68 2.56
N ILE A 51 8.52 -1.39 2.13
CA ILE A 51 7.67 -0.97 0.99
C ILE A 51 6.97 0.35 1.31
N PHE A 52 6.31 0.44 2.46
CA PHE A 52 5.60 1.67 2.85
C PHE A 52 6.56 2.84 2.93
N LYS A 53 7.71 2.67 3.60
CA LYS A 53 8.74 3.72 3.68
C LYS A 53 9.25 4.16 2.30
N LYS A 54 9.46 3.22 1.37
CA LYS A 54 9.91 3.52 -0.01
C LYS A 54 8.89 4.37 -0.78
N ARG A 55 7.61 4.18 -0.52
CA ARG A 55 6.51 4.91 -1.20
C ARG A 55 6.08 6.18 -0.45
N GLY A 56 6.83 6.59 0.58
CA GLY A 56 6.52 7.76 1.41
C GLY A 56 5.34 7.54 2.38
N GLY A 57 4.84 6.31 2.47
CA GLY A 57 3.78 5.93 3.38
C GLY A 57 4.30 5.65 4.80
N LYS A 58 3.40 5.79 5.76
CA LYS A 58 3.58 5.29 7.12
C LYS A 58 2.54 4.19 7.36
N ILE A 59 2.91 3.23 8.19
CA ILE A 59 2.04 2.13 8.58
C ILE A 59 2.24 1.88 10.07
N SER A 60 1.16 1.70 10.81
CA SER A 60 1.21 1.37 12.22
C SER A 60 1.56 -0.11 12.44
N ASP A 61 2.04 -0.48 13.63
CA ASP A 61 2.36 -1.88 13.93
C ASP A 61 1.14 -2.85 13.84
N PRO A 62 -0.07 -2.46 14.28
CA PRO A 62 -1.26 -3.29 14.08
C PRO A 62 -1.56 -3.53 12.60
N GLU A 63 -1.53 -2.50 11.76
CA GLU A 63 -1.74 -2.63 10.31
C GLU A 63 -0.64 -3.47 9.66
N LEU A 64 0.61 -3.28 10.09
CA LEU A 64 1.75 -4.05 9.62
C LEU A 64 1.57 -5.55 9.91
N SER A 65 1.07 -5.87 11.10
CA SER A 65 0.76 -7.25 11.52
C SER A 65 -0.36 -7.84 10.67
N ASP A 66 -1.42 -7.06 10.41
CA ASP A 66 -2.60 -7.52 9.67
C ASP A 66 -2.27 -7.82 8.21
N TYR A 67 -1.56 -6.91 7.53
CA TYR A 67 -1.09 -7.15 6.17
C TYR A 67 -0.06 -8.29 6.10
N ALA A 68 0.83 -8.40 7.09
CA ALA A 68 1.78 -9.50 7.15
C ALA A 68 1.08 -10.85 7.32
N GLN A 69 0.01 -10.91 8.11
CA GLN A 69 -0.83 -12.10 8.26
C GLN A 69 -1.51 -12.46 6.93
N GLN A 70 -2.14 -11.50 6.26
CA GLN A 70 -2.76 -11.72 4.95
C GLN A 70 -1.77 -12.25 3.91
N ILE A 71 -0.54 -11.73 3.90
CA ILE A 71 0.53 -12.22 3.02
C ILE A 71 0.96 -13.64 3.38
N SER A 72 1.13 -13.94 4.68
CA SER A 72 1.41 -15.29 5.17
C SER A 72 0.35 -16.28 4.68
N ASP A 73 -0.92 -15.90 4.81
CA ASP A 73 -2.08 -16.72 4.43
C ASP A 73 -2.23 -16.86 2.90
N GLY A 74 -1.48 -16.06 2.14
CA GLY A 74 -1.53 -16.04 0.68
C GLY A 74 -2.77 -15.33 0.12
N VAL A 75 -3.39 -14.46 0.92
CA VAL A 75 -4.51 -13.62 0.49
C VAL A 75 -3.99 -12.57 -0.49
N LYS A 76 -4.71 -12.41 -1.61
CA LYS A 76 -4.37 -11.38 -2.60
C LYS A 76 -4.84 -10.01 -2.12
N ILE A 77 -3.89 -9.10 -1.91
CA ILE A 77 -4.15 -7.71 -1.53
C ILE A 77 -4.20 -6.84 -2.79
N ILE A 78 -5.26 -6.06 -2.95
CA ILE A 78 -5.45 -5.16 -4.10
C ILE A 78 -5.84 -3.77 -3.58
N PHE A 79 -4.97 -2.80 -3.81
CA PHE A 79 -5.21 -1.38 -3.62
C PHE A 79 -6.01 -0.81 -4.79
N ARG A 80 -7.02 -0.01 -4.46
CA ARG A 80 -7.87 0.74 -5.40
C ARG A 80 -7.78 2.22 -5.06
N SER A 81 -7.87 3.05 -6.09
CA SER A 81 -7.83 4.52 -6.05
C SER A 81 -9.17 5.13 -6.45
#